data_AF-A0A7S2BEG0-F1
#
_entry.id   AF-A0A7S2BEG0-F1
#
_cell.length_a   1.000
_cell.length_b   1.000
_cell.length_c   1.000
_cell.angle_alpha   90.00
_cell.angle_beta   90.00
_cell.angle_gamma   90.00
#
_symmetry.space_group_name_H-M   'P 1'
#
loop_
_entity.id
_entity.type
_entity.pdbx_description
1 polymer ?
#
loop_
_entity_poly.entity_id
_entity_poly.type
_entity_poly.pdbx_seq_one_letter_code
_entity_poly.pdbx_strand_id
1 'polypeptide(L)'
;QGLGMVVGVCDATDENPDDARAWGLHLTHGALYTKKRGKLKGELGTQQLVPGLAVDRKLVDGVTGDPLADEDKIEEARAVLDDPESEPVRRDAARAWLKAVTAAKEESEVVVEVYVDMDRRCLAFGSPGMPLVEAPVQLPAAVRPWAFFWSDTDTVMLEARPMRMHTRERIG
;
A
#
# COMPACT_ATOMS: atom_id res chain seq x y z
N GLN A 1 16.23 4.46 -2.31
CA GLN A 1 15.21 4.18 -3.33
C GLN A 1 13.86 4.24 -2.62
N GLY A 2 12.81 4.75 -3.25
CA GLY A 2 11.48 4.76 -2.61
C GLY A 2 10.92 3.35 -2.57
N LEU A 3 10.45 2.90 -1.40
CA LEU A 3 9.68 1.67 -1.24
C LEU A 3 8.19 2.01 -1.32
N GLY A 4 7.38 1.07 -1.81
CA GLY A 4 5.93 1.16 -1.72
C GLY A 4 5.19 0.55 -2.90
N MET A 5 3.87 0.71 -2.85
CA MET A 5 2.93 0.32 -3.89
C MET A 5 1.94 1.47 -4.07
N VAL A 6 1.48 1.67 -5.31
CA VAL A 6 0.40 2.60 -5.62
C VAL A 6 -0.75 1.81 -6.23
N VAL A 7 -1.98 2.08 -5.78
CA VAL A 7 -3.21 1.49 -6.34
C VAL A 7 -4.18 2.59 -6.73
N GLY A 8 -4.85 2.45 -7.88
CA GLY A 8 -5.79 3.45 -8.36
C GLY A 8 -6.26 3.18 -9.77
N VAL A 9 -6.25 4.22 -10.60
CA VAL A 9 -6.77 4.19 -11.96
C VAL A 9 -5.84 4.87 -12.95
N CYS A 10 -5.89 4.46 -14.22
CA CYS A 10 -5.24 5.17 -15.32
C CYS A 10 -6.21 5.50 -16.44
N ASP A 11 -5.83 6.48 -17.27
CA ASP A 11 -6.57 6.94 -18.44
C ASP A 11 -6.73 5.78 -19.43
N ALA A 12 -7.97 5.31 -19.60
CA ALA A 12 -8.28 4.19 -20.48
C ALA A 12 -8.46 4.62 -21.94
N THR A 13 -8.42 5.94 -22.23
CA THR A 13 -8.45 6.44 -23.60
C THR A 13 -7.07 6.37 -24.28
N ASP A 14 -6.01 6.17 -23.49
CA ASP A 14 -4.66 5.94 -24.02
C ASP A 14 -4.48 4.45 -24.39
N GLU A 15 -4.08 4.23 -25.64
CA GLU A 15 -3.84 2.89 -26.20
C GLU A 15 -2.67 2.18 -25.51
N ASN A 16 -1.65 2.95 -25.08
CA ASN A 16 -0.53 2.40 -24.34
C ASN A 16 -0.74 2.56 -22.82
N PRO A 17 -1.04 1.48 -22.07
CA PRO A 17 -1.23 1.55 -20.62
C PRO A 17 0.03 1.97 -19.85
N ASP A 18 1.22 1.66 -20.37
CA ASP A 18 2.48 1.99 -19.71
C ASP A 18 2.82 3.47 -19.82
N ASP A 19 2.28 4.16 -20.83
CA ASP A 19 2.47 5.60 -21.02
C ASP A 19 1.29 6.43 -20.50
N ALA A 20 0.17 5.80 -20.17
CA ALA A 20 -1.04 6.49 -19.75
C ALA A 20 -0.84 7.35 -18.49
N ARG A 21 -1.62 8.43 -18.41
CA ARG A 21 -1.78 9.20 -17.16
C ARG A 21 -2.43 8.31 -16.10
N ALA A 22 -1.97 8.42 -14.86
CA ALA A 22 -2.49 7.60 -13.77
C ALA A 22 -2.59 8.38 -12.46
N TRP A 23 -3.53 7.96 -11.62
CA TRP A 23 -3.80 8.53 -10.31
C TRP A 23 -4.05 7.41 -9.33
N GLY A 24 -3.41 7.44 -8.18
CA GLY A 24 -3.54 6.38 -7.19
C GLY A 24 -3.19 6.82 -5.79
N LEU A 25 -3.44 5.94 -4.82
CA LEU A 25 -3.02 6.09 -3.45
C LEU A 25 -1.67 5.40 -3.27
N HIS A 26 -0.66 6.14 -2.80
CA HIS A 26 0.60 5.53 -2.38
C HIS A 26 0.44 4.91 -1.00
N LEU A 27 0.49 3.59 -0.89
CA LEU A 27 0.11 2.88 0.33
C LEU A 27 0.98 3.21 1.54
N THR A 28 2.29 3.34 1.35
CA THR A 28 3.21 3.74 2.44
C THR A 28 2.99 5.17 2.93
N HIS A 29 2.47 6.05 2.07
CA HIS A 29 2.36 7.47 2.36
C HIS A 29 0.92 7.92 2.61
N GLY A 30 -0.09 7.09 2.34
CA GLY A 30 -1.50 7.49 2.45
C GLY A 30 -1.88 8.69 1.57
N ALA A 31 -1.08 9.03 0.55
CA ALA A 31 -1.18 10.27 -0.21
C ALA A 31 -1.41 10.03 -1.71
N LEU A 32 -1.95 11.05 -2.39
CA LEU A 32 -2.19 11.01 -3.84
C LEU A 32 -0.88 10.87 -4.60
N TYR A 33 -0.80 9.89 -5.49
CA TYR A 33 0.24 9.73 -6.49
C TYR A 33 -0.31 10.07 -7.87
N THR A 34 0.39 10.92 -8.62
CA THR A 34 -0.01 11.32 -9.98
C THR A 34 1.11 11.04 -10.98
N LYS A 35 0.82 10.21 -11.98
CA LYS A 35 1.71 9.90 -13.10
C LYS A 35 1.29 10.68 -14.34
N LYS A 36 2.23 11.45 -14.91
CA LYS A 36 2.04 12.16 -16.18
C LYS A 36 2.26 11.21 -17.37
N ARG A 37 1.68 11.54 -18.52
CA ARG A 37 1.83 10.75 -19.75
C ARG A 37 3.31 10.61 -20.14
N GLY A 38 3.72 9.41 -20.55
CA GLY A 38 5.09 9.12 -21.01
C GLY A 38 6.16 9.23 -19.91
N LYS A 39 5.76 9.28 -18.63
CA LYS A 39 6.68 9.24 -17.49
C LYS A 39 6.63 7.88 -16.84
N LEU A 40 7.80 7.30 -16.57
CA LEU A 40 7.92 6.02 -15.86
C LEU A 40 7.45 6.11 -14.41
N LYS A 41 7.62 7.28 -13.78
CA LYS A 41 7.26 7.54 -12.38
C LYS A 41 6.43 8.82 -12.28
N GLY A 42 5.53 8.83 -11.31
CA GLY A 42 4.71 9.96 -10.91
C GLY A 42 5.30 10.76 -9.74
N GLU A 43 4.55 11.78 -9.36
CA GLU A 43 4.82 12.71 -8.27
C GLU A 43 3.88 12.39 -7.10
N LEU A 44 4.39 12.47 -5.88
CA LEU A 44 3.60 12.30 -4.66
C LEU A 44 3.08 13.66 -4.20
N GLY A 45 1.78 13.77 -4.00
CA GLY A 45 1.12 14.95 -3.44
C GLY A 45 1.34 15.07 -1.93
N THR A 46 1.02 16.25 -1.40
CA THR A 46 1.14 16.56 0.03
C THR A 46 -0.13 16.22 0.83
N GLN A 47 -1.28 16.05 0.15
CA GLN A 47 -2.55 15.71 0.79
C GLN A 47 -2.61 14.23 1.15
N GLN A 48 -2.85 13.96 2.44
CA GLN A 48 -3.23 12.64 2.94
C GLN A 48 -4.69 12.35 2.57
N LEU A 49 -4.92 11.23 1.90
CA LEU A 49 -6.24 10.75 1.51
C LEU A 49 -6.74 9.64 2.43
N VAL A 50 -5.83 8.84 2.99
CA VAL A 50 -6.16 7.79 3.95
C VAL A 50 -5.27 7.93 5.18
N PRO A 51 -5.65 8.76 6.16
CA PRO A 51 -4.92 8.92 7.40
C PRO A 51 -4.81 7.59 8.14
N GLY A 52 -3.63 7.30 8.73
CA GLY A 52 -3.36 6.05 9.46
C GLY A 52 -2.66 4.98 8.62
N LEU A 53 -2.93 4.92 7.31
CA LEU A 53 -2.29 3.94 6.40
C LEU A 53 -0.75 4.06 6.40
N ALA A 54 -0.24 5.29 6.49
CA ALA A 54 1.18 5.59 6.50
C ALA A 54 1.88 5.32 7.85
N VAL A 55 1.12 5.26 8.95
CA VAL A 55 1.67 5.11 10.30
C VAL A 55 2.00 3.66 10.55
N ASP A 56 1.10 2.76 10.17
CA ASP A 56 1.29 1.31 10.34
C ASP A 56 2.55 0.86 9.60
N ARG A 57 2.73 1.26 8.34
CA ARG A 57 3.89 0.82 7.55
C ARG A 57 5.23 1.47 7.97
N LYS A 58 5.23 2.70 8.50
CA LYS A 58 6.47 3.32 9.02
C LYS A 58 6.93 2.71 10.34
N LEU A 59 6.02 2.21 11.16
CA LEU A 59 6.39 1.41 12.33
C LEU A 59 7.07 0.11 11.90
N VAL A 60 6.61 -0.48 10.80
CA VAL A 60 7.19 -1.68 10.19
C VAL A 60 8.55 -1.38 9.56
N ASP A 61 8.62 -0.41 8.64
CA ASP A 61 9.84 -0.04 7.92
C ASP A 61 10.90 0.61 8.86
N GLY A 62 10.46 1.34 9.89
CA GLY A 62 11.34 1.99 10.87
C GLY A 62 11.89 1.06 11.94
N VAL A 63 11.23 -0.08 12.20
CA VAL A 63 11.80 -1.18 12.99
C VAL A 63 12.74 -2.03 12.15
N THR A 64 12.54 -2.08 10.82
CA THR A 64 13.19 -3.08 9.99
C THR A 64 14.33 -2.52 9.16
N GLY A 65 14.14 -1.50 8.30
CA GLY A 65 15.21 -0.75 7.58
C GLY A 65 16.20 -1.55 6.72
N ASP A 66 16.25 -2.85 6.97
CA ASP A 66 16.88 -3.99 6.38
C ASP A 66 15.72 -4.88 5.91
N PRO A 67 15.91 -5.67 4.86
CA PRO A 67 14.89 -6.61 4.41
C PRO A 67 14.36 -7.42 5.60
N LEU A 68 13.05 -7.37 5.82
CA LEU A 68 12.31 -8.18 6.80
C LEU A 68 12.44 -9.70 6.59
N ALA A 69 13.35 -10.13 5.73
CA ALA A 69 13.71 -11.49 5.46
C ALA A 69 15.15 -11.51 4.90
N ASP A 70 16.12 -10.99 5.65
CA ASP A 70 17.47 -11.51 5.49
C ASP A 70 17.42 -12.98 5.96
N GLU A 71 17.25 -13.89 5.00
CA GLU A 71 17.11 -15.33 5.27
C GLU A 71 18.30 -15.84 6.09
N ASP A 72 19.49 -15.24 5.90
CA ASP A 72 20.69 -15.55 6.66
C ASP A 72 20.53 -15.19 8.15
N LYS A 73 19.91 -14.04 8.47
CA LYS A 73 19.60 -13.66 9.87
C LYS A 73 18.52 -14.54 10.48
N ILE A 74 17.55 -15.01 9.68
CA ILE A 74 16.53 -15.98 10.12
C ILE A 74 17.16 -17.32 10.43
N GLU A 75 18.06 -17.79 9.58
CA GLU A 75 18.80 -19.03 9.77
C GLU A 75 19.76 -18.93 10.96
N GLU A 76 20.47 -17.81 11.12
CA GLU A 76 21.33 -17.53 12.28
C GLU A 76 20.52 -17.57 13.59
N ALA A 77 19.37 -16.88 13.64
CA ALA A 77 18.52 -16.88 14.82
C ALA A 77 17.97 -18.29 15.14
N ARG A 78 17.67 -19.11 14.13
CA ARG A 78 17.29 -20.52 14.32
C ARG A 78 18.45 -21.37 14.84
N ALA A 79 19.63 -21.21 14.28
CA ALA A 79 20.83 -21.91 14.72
C ALA A 79 21.16 -21.63 16.20
N VAL A 80 21.01 -20.37 16.65
CA VAL A 80 21.17 -19.98 18.08
C VAL A 80 20.14 -20.68 18.98
N LEU A 81 18.93 -20.92 18.49
CA LEU A 81 17.88 -21.61 19.25
C LEU A 81 18.06 -23.13 19.28
N ASP A 82 18.67 -23.71 18.24
CA ASP A 82 18.95 -25.14 18.13
C ASP A 82 20.22 -25.56 18.88
N ASP A 83 21.15 -24.63 19.14
CA ASP A 83 22.37 -24.87 19.92
C ASP A 83 22.09 -24.85 21.44
N PRO A 84 22.23 -25.98 22.17
CA PRO A 84 22.00 -26.03 23.61
C PRO A 84 23.07 -25.29 24.43
N GLU A 85 24.25 -25.05 23.87
CA GLU A 85 25.36 -24.34 24.54
C GLU A 85 25.24 -22.81 24.43
N SER A 86 24.30 -22.32 23.61
CA SER A 86 24.10 -20.89 23.41
C SER A 86 23.59 -20.19 24.67
N GLU A 87 24.16 -19.01 24.95
CA GLU A 87 23.83 -18.22 26.13
C GLU A 87 22.33 -17.87 26.21
N PRO A 88 21.71 -17.91 27.41
CA PRO A 88 20.28 -17.62 27.59
C PRO A 88 19.86 -16.26 27.00
N VAL A 89 20.68 -15.23 27.17
CA VAL A 89 20.40 -13.88 26.65
C VAL A 89 20.35 -13.85 25.12
N ARG A 90 21.24 -14.58 24.44
CA ARG A 90 21.24 -14.68 22.98
C ARG A 90 20.03 -15.46 22.47
N ARG A 91 19.64 -16.53 23.18
CA ARG A 91 18.43 -17.32 22.87
C ARG A 91 17.16 -16.49 23.03
N ASP A 92 17.06 -15.69 24.10
CA ASP A 92 15.93 -14.79 24.32
C ASP A 92 15.84 -13.69 23.25
N ALA A 93 16.97 -13.10 22.87
CA ALA A 93 17.04 -12.13 21.79
C ALA A 93 16.63 -12.74 20.44
N ALA A 94 17.15 -13.92 20.08
CA ALA A 94 16.79 -14.64 18.86
C ALA A 94 15.29 -14.98 18.81
N ARG A 95 14.72 -15.43 19.94
CA ARG A 95 13.28 -15.72 20.05
C ARG A 95 12.44 -14.45 19.91
N ALA A 96 12.81 -13.36 20.57
CA ALA A 96 12.09 -12.09 20.48
C ALA A 96 12.10 -11.54 19.05
N TRP A 97 13.26 -11.62 18.39
CA TRP A 97 13.43 -11.19 17.00
C TRP A 97 12.63 -12.06 16.02
N LEU A 98 12.71 -13.40 16.10
CA LEU A 98 11.91 -14.30 15.26
C LEU A 98 10.41 -14.10 15.47
N LYS A 99 9.97 -13.83 16.70
CA LYS A 99 8.58 -13.48 16.99
C LYS A 99 8.19 -12.15 16.33
N ALA A 100 9.04 -11.13 16.38
CA ALA A 100 8.80 -9.85 15.73
C ALA A 100 8.76 -9.99 14.20
N VAL A 101 9.68 -10.74 13.60
CA VAL A 101 9.69 -11.04 12.16
C VAL A 101 8.47 -11.85 11.75
N THR A 102 8.05 -12.83 12.55
CA THR A 102 6.85 -13.63 12.25
C THR A 102 5.58 -12.78 12.37
N ALA A 103 5.47 -11.95 13.41
CA ALA A 103 4.36 -11.02 13.57
C ALA A 103 4.32 -9.98 12.44
N ALA A 104 5.48 -9.49 12.00
CA ALA A 104 5.59 -8.62 10.82
C ALA A 104 5.27 -9.35 9.51
N LYS A 105 5.57 -10.65 9.41
CA LYS A 105 5.18 -11.48 8.25
C LYS A 105 3.68 -11.80 8.26
N GLU A 106 3.06 -11.77 9.43
CA GLU A 106 1.61 -11.83 9.62
C GLU A 106 0.92 -10.46 9.41
N GLU A 107 1.65 -9.40 9.04
CA GLU A 107 1.07 -8.09 8.77
C GLU A 107 0.20 -8.11 7.50
N SER A 108 -1.08 -8.37 7.79
CA SER A 108 -2.24 -7.61 7.37
C SER A 108 -2.23 -7.16 5.92
N GLU A 109 -2.97 -7.90 5.11
CA GLU A 109 -3.56 -7.43 3.87
C GLU A 109 -4.00 -5.97 4.01
N VAL A 110 -3.34 -5.09 3.25
CA VAL A 110 -3.72 -3.68 3.20
C VAL A 110 -4.91 -3.55 2.28
N VAL A 111 -6.10 -3.45 2.85
CA VAL A 111 -7.33 -3.23 2.10
C VAL A 111 -7.56 -1.74 1.91
N VAL A 112 -7.65 -1.31 0.65
CA VAL A 112 -8.00 0.07 0.26
C VAL A 112 -9.24 0.04 -0.61
N GLU A 113 -10.17 0.94 -0.30
CA GLU A 113 -11.35 1.18 -1.11
C GLU A 113 -11.05 2.28 -2.12
N VAL A 114 -11.31 1.98 -3.40
CA VAL A 114 -11.20 2.93 -4.51
C VAL A 114 -12.59 3.16 -5.07
N TYR A 115 -13.06 4.40 -5.02
CA TYR A 115 -14.34 4.80 -5.59
C TYR A 115 -14.14 5.69 -6.81
N VAL A 116 -14.82 5.34 -7.90
CA VAL A 116 -14.77 6.05 -9.18
C VAL A 116 -16.18 6.46 -9.55
N ASP A 117 -16.40 7.76 -9.73
CA ASP A 117 -17.65 8.33 -10.20
C ASP A 117 -17.41 8.93 -11.58
N MET A 118 -17.82 8.24 -12.65
CA MET A 118 -17.57 8.69 -14.02
C MET A 118 -18.51 9.81 -14.47
N ASP A 119 -19.67 9.96 -13.83
CA ASP A 119 -20.61 11.04 -14.12
C ASP A 119 -20.06 12.37 -13.58
N ARG A 120 -19.57 12.36 -12.34
CA ARG A 120 -18.89 13.52 -11.72
C ARG A 120 -17.40 13.59 -12.09
N ARG A 121 -16.87 12.54 -12.72
CA ARG A 121 -15.45 12.37 -13.09
C ARG A 121 -14.51 12.60 -11.91
N CYS A 122 -14.84 12.01 -10.76
CA CYS A 122 -14.04 12.11 -9.53
C CYS A 122 -13.56 10.74 -9.04
N LEU A 123 -12.51 10.79 -8.21
CA LEU A 123 -11.83 9.64 -7.63
C LEU A 123 -11.75 9.84 -6.12
N ALA A 124 -12.03 8.80 -5.33
CA ALA A 124 -11.91 8.87 -3.88
C ALA A 124 -11.30 7.58 -3.32
N PHE A 125 -10.65 7.69 -2.16
CA PHE A 125 -9.97 6.59 -1.49
C PHE A 125 -10.36 6.51 -0.02
N GLY A 126 -10.33 5.31 0.56
CA GLY A 126 -10.54 5.11 1.99
C GLY A 126 -10.12 3.71 2.45
N SER A 127 -10.25 3.46 3.74
CA SER A 127 -10.12 2.12 4.32
C SER A 127 -11.50 1.52 4.61
N PRO A 128 -11.62 0.19 4.74
CA PRO A 128 -12.87 -0.44 5.13
C PRO A 128 -13.53 0.16 6.35
N GLY A 129 -14.79 0.60 6.17
CA GLY A 129 -15.60 1.21 7.24
C GLY A 129 -15.27 2.67 7.54
N MET A 130 -14.30 3.27 6.84
CA MET A 130 -13.92 4.67 7.00
C MET A 130 -14.51 5.53 5.86
N PRO A 131 -14.70 6.85 6.08
CA PRO A 131 -15.12 7.76 5.02
C PRO A 131 -14.14 7.77 3.85
N LEU A 132 -14.67 7.84 2.62
CA LEU A 132 -13.88 8.07 1.42
C LEU A 132 -13.49 9.55 1.32
N VAL A 133 -12.23 9.82 0.98
CA VAL A 133 -11.70 11.16 0.73
C VAL A 133 -11.50 11.37 -0.76
N GLU A 134 -12.16 12.40 -1.31
CA GLU A 134 -12.05 12.75 -2.73
C GLU A 134 -10.65 13.29 -3.05
N ALA A 135 -10.02 12.71 -4.06
CA ALA A 135 -8.74 13.17 -4.57
C ALA A 135 -8.94 14.42 -5.45
N PRO A 136 -8.04 15.42 -5.38
CA PRO A 136 -8.14 16.66 -6.15
C PRO A 136 -7.72 16.45 -7.63
N VAL A 137 -8.43 15.56 -8.34
CA VAL A 137 -8.15 15.17 -9.72
C VAL A 137 -9.43 15.15 -10.54
N GLN A 138 -9.32 15.54 -11.81
CA GLN A 138 -10.40 15.42 -12.78
C GLN A 138 -10.14 14.21 -13.67
N LEU A 139 -11.04 13.22 -13.63
CA LEU A 139 -10.88 12.01 -14.43
C LEU A 139 -11.18 12.26 -15.93
N PRO A 140 -10.54 11.51 -16.84
CA PRO A 140 -10.85 11.52 -18.27
C PRO A 140 -12.22 10.87 -18.55
N ALA A 141 -12.56 10.68 -19.83
CA ALA A 141 -13.83 10.09 -20.24
C ALA A 141 -13.98 8.60 -19.86
N ALA A 142 -12.86 7.89 -19.71
CA ALA A 142 -12.83 6.50 -19.30
C ALA A 142 -11.55 6.22 -18.51
N VAL A 143 -11.65 5.39 -17.48
CA VAL A 143 -10.50 4.93 -16.69
C VAL A 143 -10.53 3.41 -16.54
N ARG A 144 -9.37 2.83 -16.24
CA ARG A 144 -9.21 1.40 -15.92
C ARG A 144 -8.44 1.25 -14.60
N PRO A 145 -8.64 0.15 -13.85
CA PRO A 145 -7.82 -0.15 -12.67
C PRO A 145 -6.33 -0.16 -13.03
N TRP A 146 -5.52 0.32 -12.10
CA TRP A 146 -4.07 0.44 -12.30
C TRP A 146 -3.33 0.31 -10.97
N ALA A 147 -2.16 -0.32 -11.02
CA ALA A 147 -1.24 -0.41 -9.90
C ALA A 147 0.20 -0.16 -10.37
N PHE A 148 1.04 0.34 -9.48
CA PHE A 148 2.47 0.49 -9.70
C PHE A 148 3.23 -0.10 -8.52
N PHE A 149 4.19 -0.96 -8.86
CA PHE A 149 4.98 -1.72 -7.91
C PHE A 149 6.43 -1.25 -7.96
N TRP A 150 7.06 -1.13 -6.80
CA TRP A 150 8.51 -0.89 -6.71
C TRP A 150 9.28 -2.20 -6.50
N SER A 151 8.62 -3.25 -6.02
CA SER A 151 9.15 -4.62 -5.96
C SER A 151 8.35 -5.56 -6.86
N ASP A 152 9.03 -6.53 -7.45
CA ASP A 152 8.44 -7.65 -8.19
C ASP A 152 7.76 -8.69 -7.27
N THR A 153 7.99 -8.60 -5.96
CA THR A 153 7.34 -9.45 -4.95
C THR A 153 6.00 -8.89 -4.45
N ASP A 154 5.69 -7.62 -4.76
CA ASP A 154 4.43 -7.01 -4.38
C ASP A 154 3.27 -7.63 -5.18
N THR A 155 2.16 -7.93 -4.49
CA THR A 155 0.94 -8.44 -5.14
C THR A 155 -0.26 -7.58 -4.78
N VAL A 156 -1.17 -7.39 -5.74
CA VAL A 156 -2.46 -6.74 -5.52
C VAL A 156 -3.57 -7.63 -6.03
N MET A 157 -4.68 -7.69 -5.29
CA MET A 157 -5.90 -8.33 -5.72
C MET A 157 -6.98 -7.26 -5.88
N LEU A 158 -7.69 -7.29 -7.01
CA LEU A 158 -8.84 -6.42 -7.23
C LEU A 158 -10.11 -7.18 -6.86
N GLU A 159 -10.85 -6.66 -5.90
CA GLU A 159 -12.15 -7.20 -5.51
C GLU A 159 -13.27 -6.21 -5.84
N ALA A 160 -14.29 -6.69 -6.55
CA ALA A 160 -15.48 -5.89 -6.82
C ALA A 160 -16.35 -5.84 -5.56
N ARG A 161 -16.48 -4.67 -4.95
CA ARG A 161 -17.37 -4.51 -3.81
C ARG A 161 -18.82 -4.38 -4.28
N PRO A 162 -19.79 -5.15 -3.75
CA PRO A 162 -21.19 -4.89 -4.00
C PRO A 162 -21.51 -3.47 -3.52
N MET A 163 -22.09 -2.65 -4.39
CA MET A 163 -22.51 -1.29 -4.03
C MET A 163 -23.46 -1.37 -2.84
N ARG A 164 -22.96 -1.01 -1.65
CA ARG A 164 -23.84 -0.61 -0.55
C ARG A 164 -24.35 0.75 -0.98
N MET A 165 -25.64 0.89 -1.23
CA MET A 165 -26.24 2.21 -1.41
C MET A 165 -25.94 3.00 -0.14
N HIS A 166 -24.92 3.86 -0.16
CA HIS A 166 -24.73 4.85 0.88
C HIS A 166 -25.89 5.81 0.71
N THR A 167 -26.91 5.63 1.56
CA THR A 167 -27.93 6.64 1.80
C THR A 167 -27.16 7.90 2.19
N ARG A 168 -26.97 8.81 1.23
CA ARG A 168 -26.35 10.11 1.50
C ARG A 168 -27.27 10.81 2.49
N GLU A 169 -26.96 10.73 3.78
CA GLU A 169 -27.47 11.69 4.73
C GLU A 169 -26.92 13.04 4.30
N ARG A 170 -27.77 13.85 3.66
CA ARG A 170 -27.49 15.28 3.48
C ARG A 170 -27.45 15.88 4.86
N ILE A 171 -26.24 16.09 5.39
CA ILE A 171 -26.05 17.00 6.51
C ILE A 171 -26.40 18.38 5.95
N GLY A 172 -27.58 18.88 6.32
CA GLY A 172 -28.09 20.21 5.98
C GLY A 172 -27.63 21.28 6.95
#